data_AF-X1ADP1-F1
#
_entry.id   AF-X1ADP1-F1
#
_cell.length_a   1.000
_cell.length_b   1.000
_cell.length_c   1.000
_cell.angle_alpha   90.00
_cell.angle_beta   90.00
_cell.angle_gamma   90.00
#
_symmetry.space_group_name_H-M   'P 1'
#
loop_
_entity.id
_entity.type
_entity.pdbx_description
1 polymer ?
#
loop_
_entity_poly.entity_id
_entity_poly.type
_entity_poly.pdbx_seq_one_letter_code
_entity_poly.pdbx_strand_id
1 'polypeptide(L)'
;VGAGFEMGNLREAKTLLKAMFESPAWKMVDERHFIQAGKFKYRPHYYAEMVARTKFHQAHSQATLVQAQNYGTDLVEVSSHNTTTKICIPFEGNIYSIKGTHPVFPPLTDTAPFHPNCLHLIYPTFESGLIAQGILAA
;
A
#
# COMPACT_ATOMS: atom_id res chain seq x y z
N VAL A 1 -7.44 -17.94 23.28
CA VAL A 1 -6.45 -17.15 22.51
C VAL A 1 -5.37 -16.53 23.41
N GLY A 2 -5.73 -16.02 24.61
CA GLY A 2 -4.80 -15.36 25.54
C GLY A 2 -3.53 -16.15 25.87
N ALA A 3 -3.64 -17.45 26.17
CA ALA A 3 -2.50 -18.28 26.60
C ALA A 3 -1.29 -18.23 25.64
N GLY A 4 -1.49 -18.30 24.32
CA GLY A 4 -0.40 -18.24 23.34
C GLY A 4 0.28 -16.87 23.28
N PHE A 5 -0.46 -15.79 23.53
CA PHE A 5 0.07 -14.43 23.58
C PHE A 5 0.78 -14.14 24.91
N GLU A 6 0.18 -14.57 26.02
CA GLU A 6 0.73 -14.42 27.37
C GLU A 6 2.06 -15.16 27.55
N MET A 7 2.22 -16.33 26.89
CA MET A 7 3.46 -17.12 26.92
C MET A 7 4.46 -16.74 25.81
N GLY A 8 4.16 -15.75 24.96
CA GLY A 8 5.02 -15.34 23.84
C GLY A 8 5.18 -16.38 22.73
N ASN A 9 4.38 -17.45 22.71
CA ASN A 9 4.42 -18.49 21.69
C ASN A 9 3.59 -18.09 20.46
N LEU A 10 4.19 -17.31 19.56
CA LEU A 10 3.51 -16.78 18.38
C LEU A 10 2.98 -17.86 17.42
N ARG A 11 3.62 -19.05 17.36
CA ARG A 11 3.15 -20.16 16.51
C ARG A 11 1.84 -20.75 17.03
N GLU A 12 1.77 -20.94 18.35
CA GLU A 12 0.56 -21.38 19.03
C GLU A 12 -0.54 -20.32 18.95
N ALA A 13 -0.21 -19.05 19.21
CA ALA A 13 -1.14 -17.94 19.10
C ALA A 13 -1.75 -17.83 17.69
N LYS A 14 -0.94 -17.97 16.64
CA LYS A 14 -1.40 -18.02 15.25
C LYS A 14 -2.39 -19.17 15.01
N THR A 15 -2.06 -20.35 15.51
CA THR A 15 -2.92 -21.55 15.35
C THR A 15 -4.27 -21.35 16.05
N LEU A 16 -4.26 -20.83 17.28
CA LEU A 16 -5.47 -20.53 18.04
C LEU A 16 -6.33 -19.46 17.38
N LEU A 17 -5.72 -18.39 16.85
CA LEU A 17 -6.44 -17.36 16.10
C LEU A 17 -7.07 -17.92 14.83
N LYS A 18 -6.34 -18.75 14.07
CA LYS A 18 -6.87 -19.39 12.87
C LYS A 18 -8.10 -20.23 13.20
N ALA A 19 -8.02 -21.07 14.23
CA ALA A 19 -9.15 -21.88 14.68
C ALA A 19 -10.35 -21.03 15.12
N MET A 20 -10.10 -19.90 15.81
CA MET A 20 -11.16 -18.96 16.19
C MET A 20 -11.84 -18.35 14.97
N PHE A 21 -11.09 -17.90 13.98
CA PHE A 21 -11.63 -17.31 12.75
C PHE A 21 -12.31 -18.34 11.82
N GLU A 22 -12.00 -19.63 11.96
CA GLU A 22 -12.67 -20.69 11.21
C GLU A 22 -13.94 -21.21 11.92
N SER A 23 -14.17 -20.81 13.18
CA SER A 23 -15.31 -21.26 13.97
C SER A 23 -16.66 -20.81 13.39
N PRO A 24 -17.75 -21.60 13.55
CA PRO A 24 -19.09 -21.22 13.08
C PRO A 24 -19.57 -19.90 13.70
N ALA A 25 -19.24 -19.66 14.96
CA ALA A 25 -19.59 -18.42 15.66
C ALA A 25 -18.95 -17.20 15.01
N TRP A 26 -17.66 -17.28 14.63
CA TRP A 26 -17.01 -16.19 13.92
C TRP A 26 -17.56 -16.01 12.50
N LYS A 27 -17.78 -17.09 11.76
CA LYS A 27 -18.34 -17.01 10.40
C LYS A 27 -19.69 -16.29 10.37
N MET A 28 -20.55 -16.53 11.36
CA MET A 28 -21.83 -15.81 11.50
C MET A 28 -21.63 -14.29 11.66
N VAL A 29 -20.58 -13.87 12.37
CA VAL A 29 -20.23 -12.46 12.50
C VAL A 29 -19.67 -11.92 11.19
N ASP A 30 -18.74 -12.66 10.59
CA ASP A 30 -17.99 -12.20 9.43
C ASP A 30 -18.82 -12.12 8.14
N GLU A 31 -19.84 -12.96 7.97
CA GLU A 31 -20.74 -12.95 6.81
C GLU A 31 -21.68 -11.73 6.79
N ARG A 32 -21.80 -11.01 7.92
CA ARG A 32 -22.68 -9.85 8.05
C ARG A 32 -21.92 -8.53 7.98
N HIS A 33 -22.62 -7.49 7.54
CA HIS A 33 -22.05 -6.15 7.40
C HIS A 33 -22.19 -5.33 8.69
N PHE A 34 -21.48 -5.74 9.75
CA PHE A 34 -21.53 -5.09 11.06
C PHE A 34 -20.72 -3.80 11.14
N ILE A 35 -19.69 -3.65 10.32
CA ILE A 35 -18.81 -2.48 10.38
C ILE A 35 -19.41 -1.38 9.51
N GLN A 36 -19.63 -0.20 10.07
CA GLN A 36 -20.09 0.97 9.33
C GLN A 36 -18.97 2.01 9.23
N ALA A 37 -18.66 2.45 8.01
CA ALA A 37 -17.77 3.58 7.76
C ALA A 37 -18.46 4.55 6.79
N GLY A 38 -18.83 5.72 7.33
CA GLY A 38 -19.70 6.66 6.63
C GLY A 38 -21.04 6.03 6.28
N LYS A 39 -21.40 6.09 4.99
CA LYS A 39 -22.65 5.51 4.47
C LYS A 39 -22.56 4.02 4.11
N PHE A 40 -21.35 3.46 4.07
CA PHE A 40 -21.12 2.09 3.65
C PHE A 40 -21.06 1.16 4.86
N LYS A 41 -21.57 -0.06 4.68
CA LYS A 41 -21.45 -1.16 5.63
C LYS A 41 -20.55 -2.23 5.04
N TYR A 42 -19.71 -2.85 5.87
CA TYR A 42 -18.67 -3.79 5.48
C TYR A 42 -18.70 -5.05 6.34
N ARG A 43 -18.30 -6.16 5.74
CA ARG A 43 -17.91 -7.36 6.48
C ARG A 43 -16.65 -7.07 7.30
N PRO A 44 -16.54 -7.58 8.55
CA PRO A 44 -15.38 -7.35 9.41
C PRO A 44 -14.04 -7.65 8.74
N HIS A 45 -13.84 -8.83 8.13
CA HIS A 45 -12.56 -9.17 7.49
C HIS A 45 -12.21 -8.20 6.36
N TYR A 46 -13.17 -7.88 5.50
CA TYR A 46 -12.96 -7.00 4.34
C TYR A 46 -12.53 -5.61 4.80
N TYR A 47 -13.20 -5.06 5.81
CA TYR A 47 -12.85 -3.76 6.35
C TYR A 47 -11.46 -3.77 7.00
N ALA A 48 -11.15 -4.81 7.78
CA ALA A 48 -9.85 -4.95 8.42
C ALA A 48 -8.72 -5.05 7.38
N GLU A 49 -8.90 -5.84 6.32
CA GLU A 49 -7.92 -5.95 5.23
C GLU A 49 -7.75 -4.62 4.50
N MET A 50 -8.85 -3.95 4.15
CA MET A 50 -8.82 -2.65 3.48
C MET A 50 -8.06 -1.61 4.31
N VAL A 51 -8.37 -1.50 5.60
CA VAL A 51 -7.69 -0.55 6.51
C VAL A 51 -6.20 -0.88 6.66
N ALA A 52 -5.87 -2.16 6.88
CA ALA A 52 -4.49 -2.60 7.02
C ALA A 52 -3.67 -2.30 5.75
N ARG A 53 -4.19 -2.65 4.57
CA ARG A 53 -3.56 -2.37 3.28
C ARG A 53 -3.39 -0.86 3.06
N THR A 54 -4.44 -0.07 3.24
CA THR A 54 -4.38 1.38 3.05
C THR A 54 -3.33 2.01 3.99
N LYS A 55 -3.31 1.64 5.27
CA LYS A 55 -2.35 2.20 6.22
C LYS A 55 -0.92 1.76 5.94
N PHE A 56 -0.72 0.50 5.54
CA PHE A 56 0.60 0.01 5.11
C PHE A 56 1.12 0.80 3.91
N HIS A 57 0.31 0.99 2.87
CA HIS A 57 0.72 1.71 1.67
C HIS A 57 1.00 3.20 1.96
N GLN A 58 0.21 3.82 2.84
CA GLN A 58 0.47 5.20 3.31
C GLN A 58 1.83 5.30 4.01
N ALA A 59 2.12 4.38 4.93
CA ALA A 59 3.40 4.33 5.63
C ALA A 59 4.55 4.02 4.68
N HIS A 60 4.35 3.12 3.70
CA HIS A 60 5.34 2.80 2.69
C HIS A 60 5.68 4.02 1.82
N SER A 61 4.68 4.74 1.31
CA SER A 61 4.92 5.95 0.51
C SER A 61 5.69 7.01 1.29
N GLN A 62 5.31 7.25 2.55
CA GLN A 62 6.06 8.17 3.42
C GLN A 62 7.51 7.71 3.62
N ALA A 63 7.73 6.41 3.86
CA ALA A 63 9.06 5.84 4.00
C ALA A 63 9.87 5.98 2.70
N THR A 64 9.26 5.73 1.54
CA THR A 64 9.90 5.90 0.24
C THR A 64 10.38 7.33 0.01
N LEU A 65 9.58 8.34 0.35
CA LEU A 65 9.98 9.74 0.20
C LEU A 65 11.20 10.08 1.07
N VAL A 66 11.22 9.59 2.31
CA VAL A 66 12.38 9.74 3.21
C VAL A 66 13.60 8.98 2.67
N GLN A 67 13.40 7.79 2.13
CA GLN A 67 14.48 7.01 1.51
C GLN A 67 15.06 7.71 0.28
N ALA A 68 14.21 8.26 -0.59
CA ALA A 68 14.65 9.04 -1.75
C ALA A 68 15.52 10.22 -1.32
N GLN A 69 15.09 10.96 -0.29
CA GLN A 69 15.88 12.04 0.30
C GLN A 69 17.23 11.55 0.85
N ASN A 70 17.24 10.42 1.57
CA ASN A 70 18.47 9.84 2.13
C ASN A 70 19.44 9.37 1.04
N TYR A 71 18.94 8.89 -0.09
CA TYR A 71 19.74 8.52 -1.25
C TYR A 71 20.12 9.71 -2.15
N GLY A 72 19.60 10.91 -1.85
CA GLY A 72 19.86 12.11 -2.65
C GLY A 72 19.16 12.12 -4.01
N THR A 73 18.19 11.23 -4.25
CA THR A 73 17.39 11.26 -5.48
C THR A 73 16.13 12.11 -5.30
N ASP A 74 15.78 12.83 -6.37
CA ASP A 74 14.53 13.59 -6.47
C ASP A 74 13.44 12.81 -7.21
N LEU A 75 13.71 11.59 -7.68
CA LEU A 75 12.81 10.86 -8.55
C LEU A 75 12.17 9.68 -7.84
N VAL A 76 10.86 9.50 -8.06
CA VAL A 76 10.11 8.31 -7.66
C VAL A 76 9.32 7.77 -8.83
N GLU A 77 9.18 6.45 -8.88
CA GLU A 77 8.38 5.73 -9.87
C GLU A 77 7.18 5.08 -9.18
N VAL A 78 6.02 5.17 -9.82
CA VAL A 78 4.82 4.45 -9.40
C VAL A 78 4.82 3.05 -10.01
N SER A 79 4.66 2.02 -9.18
CA SER A 79 4.63 0.61 -9.63
C SER A 79 3.62 0.36 -10.75
N SER A 80 3.91 -0.53 -11.70
CA SER A 80 2.97 -0.98 -12.73
C SER A 80 2.43 -2.39 -12.47
N HIS A 81 1.12 -2.59 -12.65
CA HIS A 81 0.43 -3.88 -12.51
C HIS A 81 -0.80 -4.04 -13.43
N ASN A 82 -0.88 -3.25 -14.50
CA ASN A 82 -1.96 -3.23 -15.49
C ASN A 82 -3.33 -2.89 -14.88
N THR A 83 -3.42 -1.79 -14.14
CA THR A 83 -4.68 -1.39 -13.50
C THR A 83 -5.77 -1.06 -14.51
N THR A 84 -7.01 -1.40 -14.14
CA THR A 84 -8.22 -0.93 -14.83
C THR A 84 -8.91 0.20 -14.06
N THR A 85 -8.39 0.58 -12.90
CA THR A 85 -8.98 1.62 -12.05
C THR A 85 -8.71 3.00 -12.63
N LYS A 86 -9.79 3.72 -13.01
CA LYS A 86 -9.70 5.06 -13.61
C LYS A 86 -8.88 6.07 -12.82
N ILE A 87 -8.87 5.97 -11.49
CA ILE A 87 -8.11 6.87 -10.61
C ILE A 87 -6.60 6.58 -10.69
N CYS A 88 -6.21 5.32 -10.88
CA CYS A 88 -4.81 4.92 -10.90
C CYS A 88 -4.15 5.00 -12.28
N ILE A 89 -4.93 4.85 -13.36
CA ILE A 89 -4.43 4.90 -14.73
C ILE A 89 -3.49 6.11 -14.99
N PRO A 90 -3.81 7.34 -14.53
CA PRO A 90 -2.93 8.49 -14.75
C PRO A 90 -1.59 8.45 -14.01
N PHE A 91 -1.44 7.59 -12.99
CA PHE A 91 -0.23 7.50 -12.17
C PHE A 91 0.63 6.30 -12.52
N GLU A 92 0.03 5.22 -13.00
CA GLU A 92 0.70 3.95 -13.14
C GLU A 92 1.91 3.99 -14.10
N GLY A 93 3.07 3.50 -13.64
CA GLY A 93 4.30 3.45 -14.41
C GLY A 93 4.96 4.81 -14.66
N ASN A 94 4.37 5.90 -14.15
CA ASN A 94 4.94 7.23 -14.32
C ASN A 94 6.01 7.53 -13.28
N ILE A 95 6.98 8.35 -13.71
CA ILE A 95 8.06 8.87 -12.89
C ILE A 95 7.77 10.33 -12.56
N TYR A 96 8.00 10.70 -11.31
CA TYR A 96 7.72 12.04 -10.78
C TYR A 96 8.93 12.60 -10.03
N SER A 97 9.05 13.93 -10.07
CA SER A 97 9.99 14.72 -9.27
C SER A 97 9.36 15.11 -7.94
N ILE A 98 10.00 14.76 -6.82
CA ILE A 98 9.52 15.08 -5.47
C ILE A 98 9.50 16.59 -5.24
N LYS A 99 10.58 17.30 -5.63
CA LYS A 99 10.68 18.77 -5.53
C LYS A 99 9.89 19.50 -6.61
N GLY A 100 9.56 18.83 -7.72
CA GLY A 100 8.83 19.40 -8.84
C GLY A 100 9.65 20.28 -9.78
N THR A 101 10.98 20.21 -9.70
CA THR A 101 11.89 21.06 -10.49
C THR A 101 12.65 20.30 -11.58
N HIS A 102 12.41 19.00 -11.73
CA HIS A 102 13.11 18.21 -12.74
C HIS A 102 12.68 18.63 -14.16
N PRO A 103 13.61 18.77 -15.12
CA PRO A 103 13.30 19.31 -16.45
C PRO A 103 12.39 18.39 -17.29
N VAL A 104 12.42 17.08 -17.03
CA VAL A 104 11.69 16.06 -17.84
C VAL A 104 10.48 15.49 -17.11
N PHE A 105 10.52 15.38 -15.78
CA PHE A 105 9.52 14.63 -15.02
C PHE A 105 8.61 15.59 -14.26
N PRO A 106 7.27 15.38 -14.29
CA PRO A 106 6.33 16.28 -13.64
C PRO A 106 6.48 16.25 -12.10
N PRO A 107 5.98 17.29 -11.41
CA PRO A 107 5.93 17.29 -9.95
C PRO A 107 5.06 16.15 -9.41
N LEU A 108 5.51 15.55 -8.31
CA LEU A 108 4.74 14.60 -7.54
C LEU A 108 3.57 15.33 -6.87
N THR A 109 2.34 15.03 -7.30
CA THR A 109 1.13 15.68 -6.79
C THR A 109 0.40 14.85 -5.74
N ASP A 110 0.55 13.52 -5.80
CA ASP A 110 -0.06 12.58 -4.86
C ASP A 110 0.79 11.32 -4.73
N THR A 111 0.55 10.51 -3.70
CA THR A 111 1.26 9.26 -3.46
C THR A 111 0.29 8.12 -3.21
N ALA A 112 0.73 6.89 -3.51
CA ALA A 112 -0.08 5.71 -3.23
C ALA A 112 -0.36 5.57 -1.71
N PRO A 113 -1.50 5.01 -1.29
CA PRO A 113 -2.58 4.49 -2.12
C PRO A 113 -3.53 5.58 -2.62
N PHE A 114 -3.82 5.58 -3.92
CA PHE A 114 -4.71 6.57 -4.56
C PHE A 114 -6.21 6.33 -4.30
N HIS A 115 -6.57 5.15 -3.79
CA HIS A 115 -7.92 4.78 -3.41
C HIS A 115 -7.90 3.61 -2.39
N PRO A 116 -9.03 3.30 -1.71
CA PRO A 116 -9.12 2.10 -0.88
C PRO A 116 -8.81 0.83 -1.67
N ASN A 117 -8.04 -0.09 -1.10
CA ASN A 117 -7.54 -1.30 -1.78
C ASN A 117 -6.66 -1.06 -3.02
N CYS A 118 -6.07 0.13 -3.17
CA CYS A 118 -5.04 0.36 -4.18
C CYS A 118 -3.85 -0.61 -3.98
N LEU A 119 -3.35 -1.18 -5.07
CA LEU A 119 -2.19 -2.09 -5.07
C LEU A 119 -0.88 -1.35 -5.36
N HIS A 120 -0.95 -0.09 -5.81
CA HIS A 120 0.23 0.67 -6.17
C HIS A 120 1.09 0.97 -4.94
N LEU A 121 2.39 0.98 -5.19
CA LEU A 121 3.44 1.47 -4.32
C LEU A 121 4.29 2.46 -5.11
N ILE A 122 5.11 3.23 -4.40
CA ILE A 122 6.09 4.12 -5.02
C ILE A 122 7.48 3.72 -4.59
N TYR A 123 8.46 3.85 -5.48
CA TYR A 123 9.84 3.48 -5.24
C TYR A 123 10.78 4.62 -5.62
N PRO A 124 11.89 4.83 -4.89
CA PRO A 124 12.93 5.74 -5.35
C PRO A 124 13.51 5.23 -6.67
N THR A 125 13.68 6.12 -7.63
CA THR A 125 14.38 5.83 -8.88
C THR A 125 15.51 6.83 -9.09
N PHE A 126 16.40 6.58 -10.04
CA PHE A 126 17.64 7.33 -10.22
C PHE A 126 17.87 7.63 -11.70
N GLU A 127 18.35 8.83 -12.01
CA GLU A 127 18.69 9.23 -13.38
C GLU A 127 19.62 8.22 -14.06
N SER A 128 20.63 7.72 -13.36
CA SER A 128 21.55 6.71 -13.89
C SER A 128 20.85 5.42 -14.31
N GLY A 129 19.85 4.97 -13.55
CA GLY A 129 19.01 3.83 -13.89
C GLY A 129 18.13 4.11 -15.10
N LEU A 130 17.55 5.30 -15.17
CA LEU A 130 16.70 5.73 -16.29
C LEU A 130 17.49 5.90 -17.60
N ILE A 131 18.74 6.39 -17.52
CA ILE A 131 19.66 6.47 -18.66
C ILE A 131 20.02 5.06 -19.14
N ALA A 132 20.34 4.14 -18.23
CA ALA A 132 20.65 2.76 -18.59
C ALA A 132 19.46 2.04 -19.26
N GLN A 133 18.23 2.41 -18.90
CA GLN A 133 17.00 1.92 -19.51
C GLN A 133 16.61 2.65 -20.81
N GLY A 134 17.32 3.72 -21.18
CA GLY A 134 17.00 4.54 -22.34
C GLY A 134 15.75 5.41 -22.19
N ILE A 135 15.25 5.59 -20.96
CA ILE A 135 14.12 6.46 -20.64
C ILE A 135 14.56 7.92 -20.60
N LEU A 136 15.77 8.18 -20.10
CA LEU A 136 16.39 9.49 -20.04
C LEU A 136 17.61 9.55 -20.96
N ALA A 137 17.84 10.68 -21.62
CA ALA A 137 19.07 10.90 -22.39
C ALA A 137 20.26 11.07 -21.45
N ALA A 138 21.41 10.51 -21.85
CA ALA A 138 22.69 10.64 -21.14
C ALA A 138 23.28 12.05 -21.25
#